data_AF-A0A4R8H0Y2-F1
#
_entry.id   AF-A0A4R8H0Y2-F1
#
_cell.length_a   1.000
_cell.length_b   1.000
_cell.length_c   1.000
_cell.angle_alpha   90.00
_cell.angle_beta   90.00
_cell.angle_gamma   90.00
#
_symmetry.space_group_name_H-M   'P 1'
#
loop_
_entity.id
_entity.type
_entity.pdbx_description
1 polymer ?
#
loop_
_entity_poly.entity_id
_entity_poly.type
_entity_poly.pdbx_seq_one_letter_code
_entity_poly.pdbx_strand_id
1 'polypeptide(L)'
;MNKFVKPKLVISKCLAYDCSNYNNHNNTFFEKLEDYLEIITICPEADLNLTELKEILIKKNNLYNQNKLIEEIKVLNEDLVDLLSEIDGFILKGELSSCNSMNCKFYKSYGNLYLSKEIGLFIKAISLLNSKSIIESHSRIDDISIREEFLRKIFLWARFRSVQKSNSLDSLLNFHQGNKLLIFAYGSKYIEELNDLISTSSRGNLEKVLRNYELKLYQALSSEINVGNSISILLNCFRFFSKYLLPTEKDIFLKSLEEYQLNQAPLSILQYMISSWINNYQVSHLKKQRFFNPYPRELMEVKSSELVLQI
;
A
#
# COMPACT_ATOMS: atom_id res chain seq x y z
N MET A 1 -6.00 -18.97 11.55
CA MET A 1 -5.77 -18.04 10.42
C MET A 1 -4.82 -16.94 10.88
N ASN A 2 -3.82 -16.55 10.09
CA ASN A 2 -2.95 -15.42 10.43
C ASN A 2 -3.80 -14.15 10.44
N LYS A 3 -4.10 -13.61 11.63
CA LYS A 3 -4.84 -12.36 11.77
C LYS A 3 -4.01 -11.25 11.12
N PHE A 4 -4.52 -10.64 10.05
CA PHE A 4 -3.89 -9.48 9.45
C PHE A 4 -4.07 -8.26 10.36
N VAL A 5 -3.09 -7.37 10.37
CA VAL A 5 -3.27 -6.04 10.97
C VAL A 5 -4.12 -5.24 9.98
N LYS A 6 -5.26 -4.72 10.43
CA LYS A 6 -6.18 -3.95 9.58
C LYS A 6 -5.54 -2.61 9.20
N PRO A 7 -5.36 -2.33 7.90
CA PRO A 7 -4.98 -1.00 7.42
C PRO A 7 -6.06 0.03 7.72
N LYS A 8 -5.66 1.24 8.13
CA LYS A 8 -6.54 2.42 8.17
C LYS A 8 -6.59 3.04 6.77
N LEU A 9 -7.76 2.99 6.15
CA LEU A 9 -7.97 3.43 4.78
C LEU A 9 -8.96 4.60 4.74
N VAL A 10 -8.55 5.73 4.19
CA VAL A 10 -9.46 6.85 3.94
C VAL A 10 -10.05 6.72 2.53
N ILE A 11 -11.37 6.81 2.42
CA ILE A 11 -12.09 6.81 1.15
C ILE A 11 -12.88 8.12 1.03
N SER A 12 -12.87 8.75 -0.14
CA SER A 12 -13.70 9.94 -0.36
C SER A 12 -15.17 9.62 -0.08
N LYS A 13 -15.83 10.42 0.77
CA LYS A 13 -17.23 10.20 1.18
C LYS A 13 -18.20 10.15 0.00
N CYS A 14 -17.92 10.92 -1.05
CA CYS A 14 -18.65 10.90 -2.32
C CYS A 14 -18.47 9.62 -3.15
N LEU A 15 -17.59 8.71 -2.75
CA LEU A 15 -17.46 7.34 -3.28
C LEU A 15 -18.13 6.31 -2.37
N ALA A 16 -18.22 6.60 -1.07
CA ALA A 16 -18.81 5.70 -0.08
C ALA A 16 -20.34 5.86 0.04
N TYR A 17 -20.84 7.06 -0.24
CA TYR A 17 -22.26 7.40 -0.20
C TYR A 17 -22.55 8.30 -1.40
N ASP A 18 -23.29 7.79 -2.39
CA ASP A 18 -23.68 8.56 -3.58
C ASP A 18 -24.44 9.84 -3.18
N CYS A 19 -23.75 10.98 -3.28
CA CYS A 19 -24.43 12.26 -3.31
C CYS A 19 -25.03 12.44 -4.71
N SER A 20 -26.36 12.26 -4.77
CA SER A 20 -27.28 12.53 -5.89
C SER A 20 -27.20 11.60 -7.11
N ASN A 21 -28.21 10.71 -7.17
CA ASN A 21 -28.68 9.96 -8.34
C ASN A 21 -27.69 8.96 -8.96
N TYR A 22 -27.75 7.70 -8.54
CA TYR A 22 -28.08 6.53 -9.38
C TYR A 22 -28.09 5.27 -8.50
N ASN A 23 -29.28 4.86 -8.09
CA ASN A 23 -29.64 3.57 -7.49
C ASN A 23 -28.97 3.16 -6.16
N ASN A 24 -29.84 2.97 -5.15
CA ASN A 24 -29.60 2.19 -3.93
C ASN A 24 -29.21 0.72 -4.26
N HIS A 25 -27.99 0.48 -4.73
CA HIS A 25 -27.45 -0.85 -4.89
C HIS A 25 -26.04 -0.96 -4.25
N ASN A 26 -26.02 -1.69 -3.13
CA ASN A 26 -24.93 -2.52 -2.61
C ASN A 26 -23.92 -1.93 -1.61
N ASN A 27 -24.42 -1.65 -0.39
CA ASN A 27 -23.63 -1.57 0.86
C ASN A 27 -22.79 -2.83 1.19
N THR A 28 -23.01 -3.95 0.50
CA THR A 28 -22.37 -5.25 0.81
C THR A 28 -20.88 -5.30 0.46
N PHE A 29 -20.39 -4.40 -0.41
CA PHE A 29 -18.96 -4.32 -0.77
C PHE A 29 -18.12 -3.75 0.37
N PHE A 30 -18.53 -2.60 0.92
CA PHE A 30 -17.83 -1.96 2.04
C PHE A 30 -17.91 -2.82 3.31
N GLU A 31 -19.06 -3.45 3.57
CA GLU A 31 -19.24 -4.38 4.70
C GLU A 31 -18.23 -5.55 4.66
N LYS A 32 -17.95 -6.12 3.48
CA LYS A 32 -16.92 -7.17 3.32
C LYS A 32 -15.50 -6.65 3.49
N LEU A 33 -15.25 -5.39 3.16
CA LEU A 33 -13.94 -4.78 3.34
C LEU A 33 -13.65 -4.45 4.80
N GLU A 34 -14.67 -4.12 5.61
CA GLU A 34 -14.53 -3.83 7.05
C GLU A 34 -13.97 -5.00 7.85
N ASP A 35 -14.16 -6.24 7.40
CA ASP A 35 -13.55 -7.42 8.02
C ASP A 35 -12.01 -7.39 7.95
N TYR A 36 -11.46 -6.69 6.97
CA TYR A 36 -10.04 -6.67 6.65
C TYR A 36 -9.37 -5.29 6.77
N LEU A 37 -10.16 -4.21 6.71
CA LEU A 37 -9.73 -2.81 6.71
C LEU A 37 -10.48 -2.02 7.79
N GLU A 38 -9.87 -0.95 8.28
CA GLU A 38 -10.55 0.09 9.06
C GLU A 38 -10.83 1.26 8.12
N ILE A 39 -12.09 1.42 7.71
CA ILE A 39 -12.50 2.39 6.69
C ILE A 39 -12.94 3.69 7.35
N ILE A 40 -12.40 4.80 6.86
CA ILE A 40 -12.76 6.15 7.29
C ILE A 40 -13.23 6.92 6.05
N THR A 41 -14.48 7.37 6.05
CA THR A 41 -15.06 8.09 4.91
C THR A 41 -15.04 9.59 5.15
N ILE A 42 -14.42 10.36 4.25
CA ILE A 42 -14.19 11.81 4.45
C ILE A 42 -14.48 12.61 3.19
N CYS A 43 -15.18 13.72 3.33
CA CYS A 43 -15.22 14.82 2.36
C CYS A 43 -14.27 15.92 2.86
N PRO A 44 -13.10 16.12 2.22
CA PRO A 44 -12.13 17.08 2.71
C PRO A 44 -12.66 18.53 2.77
N GLU A 45 -13.59 18.91 1.91
CA GLU A 45 -14.23 20.22 1.95
C GLU A 45 -15.19 20.40 3.13
N ALA A 46 -16.04 19.40 3.39
CA ALA A 46 -17.14 19.50 4.36
C ALA A 46 -16.75 19.04 5.77
N ASP A 47 -15.97 17.96 5.88
CA ASP A 47 -15.62 17.35 7.16
C ASP A 47 -14.33 17.96 7.74
N LEU A 48 -13.51 18.64 6.92
CA LEU A 48 -12.19 19.17 7.31
C LEU A 48 -12.03 20.67 6.99
N ASN A 49 -13.09 21.42 6.72
CA ASN A 49 -13.05 22.87 6.46
C ASN A 49 -11.97 23.32 5.44
N LEU A 50 -11.60 22.47 4.47
CA LEU A 50 -10.51 22.79 3.53
C LEU A 50 -10.79 24.01 2.65
N THR A 51 -12.06 24.36 2.45
CA THR A 51 -12.46 25.56 1.70
C THR A 51 -11.99 26.82 2.40
N GLU A 52 -12.24 26.94 3.71
CA GLU A 52 -11.79 28.07 4.53
C GLU A 52 -10.26 28.12 4.61
N LEU A 53 -9.63 26.96 4.83
CA LEU A 53 -8.17 26.85 4.83
C LEU A 53 -7.58 27.33 3.49
N LYS A 54 -8.15 26.92 2.36
CA LYS A 54 -7.71 27.32 1.02
C LYS A 54 -7.81 28.83 0.84
N GLU A 55 -8.90 29.46 1.27
CA GLU A 55 -9.06 30.92 1.19
C GLU A 55 -8.02 31.67 2.01
N ILE A 56 -7.74 31.22 3.25
CA ILE A 56 -6.71 31.81 4.11
C ILE A 56 -5.32 31.67 3.46
N LEU A 57 -5.00 30.49 2.94
CA LEU A 57 -3.73 30.21 2.26
C LEU A 57 -3.53 31.06 1.00
N ILE A 58 -4.60 31.31 0.24
CA ILE A 58 -4.59 32.22 -0.92
C ILE A 58 -4.31 33.65 -0.46
N LYS A 59 -5.06 34.16 0.52
CA LYS A 59 -4.90 35.53 1.04
C LYS A 59 -3.48 35.81 1.54
N LYS A 60 -2.83 34.80 2.13
CA LYS A 60 -1.47 34.92 2.67
C LYS A 60 -0.36 34.56 1.68
N ASN A 61 -0.68 34.17 0.44
CA ASN A 61 0.29 33.68 -0.56
C ASN A 61 1.13 32.48 -0.07
N ASN A 62 0.60 31.64 0.80
CA ASN A 62 1.33 30.54 1.43
C ASN A 62 1.14 29.17 0.74
N LEU A 63 0.21 29.06 -0.22
CA LEU A 63 -0.07 27.83 -0.98
C LEU A 63 1.17 27.17 -1.63
N TYR A 64 2.21 27.94 -1.90
CA TYR A 64 3.41 27.49 -2.62
C TYR A 64 4.65 27.36 -1.72
N ASN A 65 4.57 27.78 -0.45
CA ASN A 65 5.65 27.63 0.50
C ASN A 65 5.35 26.43 1.42
N GLN A 66 6.07 25.33 1.24
CA GLN A 66 5.83 24.07 1.96
C GLN A 66 5.88 24.24 3.49
N ASN A 67 6.87 24.97 4.01
CA ASN A 67 7.01 25.15 5.46
C ASN A 67 5.84 25.94 6.04
N LYS A 68 5.47 27.05 5.38
CA LYS A 68 4.32 27.86 5.81
C LYS A 68 3.00 27.11 5.66
N LEU A 69 2.84 26.31 4.60
CA LEU A 69 1.67 25.48 4.39
C LEU A 69 1.54 24.43 5.51
N ILE A 70 2.63 23.78 5.92
CA ILE A 70 2.63 22.84 7.06
C ILE A 70 2.23 23.55 8.34
N GLU A 71 2.85 24.69 8.65
CA GLU A 71 2.54 25.47 9.85
C GLU A 71 1.06 25.88 9.88
N GLU A 72 0.53 26.36 8.75
CA GLU A 72 -0.85 26.81 8.67
C GLU A 72 -1.85 25.66 8.71
N ILE A 73 -1.56 24.51 8.09
CA ILE A 73 -2.41 23.32 8.25
C ILE A 73 -2.43 22.91 9.72
N LYS A 74 -1.28 22.89 10.41
CA LYS A 74 -1.19 22.49 11.82
C LYS A 74 -1.94 23.44 12.74
N VAL A 75 -1.90 24.74 12.48
CA VAL A 75 -2.57 25.75 13.32
C VAL A 75 -4.07 25.81 13.05
N LEU A 76 -4.49 25.59 11.81
CA LEU A 76 -5.88 25.84 11.38
C LEU A 76 -6.73 24.57 11.33
N ASN A 77 -6.13 23.38 11.49
CA ASN A 77 -6.83 22.12 11.27
C ASN A 77 -6.19 20.94 12.04
N GLU A 78 -6.38 20.93 13.36
CA GLU A 78 -5.88 19.85 14.23
C GLU A 78 -6.49 18.49 13.86
N ASP A 79 -7.79 18.45 13.54
CA ASP A 79 -8.49 17.23 13.11
C ASP A 79 -7.84 16.59 11.87
N LEU A 80 -7.40 17.41 10.90
CA LEU A 80 -6.66 16.93 9.73
C LEU A 80 -5.29 16.35 10.12
N VAL A 81 -4.58 16.97 11.06
CA VAL A 81 -3.28 16.46 11.52
C VAL A 81 -3.45 15.11 12.21
N ASP A 82 -4.41 15.03 13.12
CA ASP A 82 -4.67 13.82 13.91
C ASP A 82 -5.11 12.68 13.02
N LEU A 83 -6.05 12.94 12.10
CA LEU A 83 -6.45 11.99 11.08
C LEU A 83 -5.24 11.44 10.34
N LEU A 84 -4.44 12.32 9.72
CA LEU A 84 -3.35 11.94 8.83
C LEU A 84 -2.22 11.18 9.54
N SER A 85 -2.10 11.28 10.86
CA SER A 85 -0.99 10.68 11.62
C SER A 85 -0.95 9.14 11.57
N GLU A 86 -2.10 8.48 11.41
CA GLU A 86 -2.20 7.01 11.50
C GLU A 86 -2.78 6.30 10.27
N ILE A 87 -2.97 7.02 9.16
CA ILE A 87 -3.51 6.45 7.91
C ILE A 87 -2.44 5.65 7.17
N ASP A 88 -2.84 4.48 6.66
CA ASP A 88 -2.00 3.59 5.87
C ASP A 88 -2.20 3.81 4.35
N GLY A 89 -3.39 4.28 3.94
CA GLY A 89 -3.63 4.68 2.55
C GLY A 89 -4.91 5.49 2.30
N PHE A 90 -5.05 5.96 1.07
CA PHE A 90 -6.15 6.79 0.58
C PHE A 90 -6.65 6.28 -0.77
N ILE A 91 -7.97 6.21 -0.93
CA ILE A 91 -8.64 6.09 -2.24
C ILE A 91 -9.45 7.36 -2.46
N LEU A 92 -8.99 8.19 -3.40
CA LEU A 92 -9.58 9.51 -3.64
C LEU A 92 -10.32 9.57 -4.99
N LYS A 93 -11.39 10.36 -5.03
CA LYS A 93 -12.09 10.67 -6.29
C LYS A 93 -11.28 11.71 -7.08
N GLY A 94 -10.63 11.27 -8.15
CA GLY A 94 -9.62 12.03 -8.87
C GLY A 94 -10.10 13.28 -9.63
N GLU A 95 -11.41 13.54 -9.72
CA GLU A 95 -11.98 14.67 -10.48
C GLU A 95 -12.34 15.89 -9.63
N LEU A 96 -12.29 15.80 -8.30
CA LEU A 96 -12.70 16.90 -7.42
C LEU A 96 -11.56 17.90 -7.17
N SER A 97 -11.82 19.20 -7.21
CA SER A 97 -10.78 20.25 -7.13
C SER A 97 -9.83 20.17 -5.92
N SER A 98 -10.25 19.61 -4.78
CA SER A 98 -9.41 19.38 -3.59
C SER A 98 -8.70 18.03 -3.59
N CYS A 99 -9.25 17.05 -4.32
CA CYS A 99 -8.79 15.66 -4.43
C CYS A 99 -8.22 15.35 -5.82
N ASN A 100 -8.02 16.37 -6.67
CA ASN A 100 -7.69 16.19 -8.07
C ASN A 100 -6.32 15.52 -8.17
N SER A 101 -6.34 14.31 -8.70
CA SER A 101 -5.21 13.40 -8.78
C SER A 101 -4.78 13.17 -10.23
N MET A 102 -5.24 13.99 -11.20
CA MET A 102 -4.95 13.81 -12.62
C MET A 102 -3.45 13.52 -12.81
N ASN A 103 -3.16 12.26 -13.16
CA ASN A 103 -1.84 11.66 -13.34
C ASN A 103 -0.97 11.45 -12.07
N CYS A 104 -1.48 10.75 -11.05
CA CYS A 104 -0.68 10.17 -9.97
C CYS A 104 0.23 8.99 -10.42
N LYS A 105 1.11 9.23 -11.40
CA LYS A 105 2.43 8.56 -11.49
C LYS A 105 3.45 9.30 -10.61
N PHE A 106 3.04 9.68 -9.39
CA PHE A 106 3.90 10.38 -8.43
C PHE A 106 4.54 9.38 -7.46
N TYR A 107 5.37 8.51 -8.03
CA TYR A 107 6.54 7.99 -7.33
C TYR A 107 7.73 8.08 -8.28
N LYS A 108 8.33 9.28 -8.35
CA LYS A 108 9.72 9.39 -8.76
C LYS A 108 10.50 10.00 -7.61
N SER A 109 11.26 9.10 -6.97
CA SER A 109 12.52 9.33 -6.26
C SER A 109 12.56 10.43 -5.20
N TYR A 110 12.81 10.04 -3.95
CA TYR A 110 13.47 10.85 -2.93
C TYR A 110 13.09 12.33 -2.88
N GLY A 111 12.13 12.66 -2.01
CA GLY A 111 12.05 13.99 -1.38
C GLY A 111 11.62 15.16 -2.27
N ASN A 112 11.50 15.01 -3.58
CA ASN A 112 11.10 16.09 -4.48
C ASN A 112 9.78 15.77 -5.19
N LEU A 113 8.68 15.99 -4.47
CA LEU A 113 7.36 16.12 -5.10
C LEU A 113 7.32 17.45 -5.84
N TYR A 114 7.24 17.39 -7.18
CA TYR A 114 6.80 18.54 -7.96
C TYR A 114 5.33 18.82 -7.62
N LEU A 115 5.12 19.73 -6.66
CA LEU A 115 3.80 20.28 -6.36
C LEU A 115 3.34 21.11 -7.55
N SER A 116 2.71 20.48 -8.54
CA SER A 116 2.09 21.21 -9.64
C SER A 116 0.96 22.11 -9.09
N LYS A 117 0.64 23.18 -9.85
CA LYS A 117 -0.49 24.06 -9.52
C LYS A 117 -1.83 23.33 -9.49
N GLU A 118 -1.89 22.15 -10.11
CA GLU A 118 -3.11 21.37 -10.37
C GLU A 118 -3.43 20.34 -9.29
N ILE A 119 -2.47 20.03 -8.39
CA ILE A 119 -2.71 19.10 -7.27
C ILE A 119 -3.59 19.77 -6.21
N GLY A 120 -4.69 19.10 -5.87
CA GLY A 120 -5.64 19.55 -4.86
C GLY A 120 -5.03 19.69 -3.46
N LEU A 121 -5.53 20.65 -2.67
CA LEU A 121 -4.97 21.02 -1.36
C LEU A 121 -4.90 19.83 -0.38
N PHE A 122 -5.83 18.89 -0.46
CA PHE A 122 -5.85 17.71 0.41
C PHE A 122 -4.68 16.78 0.13
N ILE A 123 -4.39 16.49 -1.15
CA ILE A 123 -3.24 15.67 -1.55
C ILE A 123 -1.93 16.35 -1.15
N LYS A 124 -1.85 17.69 -1.24
CA LYS A 124 -0.70 18.47 -0.75
C LYS A 124 -0.53 18.31 0.76
N ALA A 125 -1.61 18.42 1.53
CA ALA A 125 -1.58 18.24 2.98
C ALA A 125 -1.14 16.81 3.36
N ILE A 126 -1.70 15.78 2.73
CA ILE A 126 -1.28 14.38 2.93
C ILE A 126 0.21 14.24 2.65
N SER A 127 0.68 14.73 1.50
CA SER A 127 2.08 14.60 1.09
C SER A 127 3.07 15.26 2.04
N LEU A 128 2.66 16.34 2.72
CA LEU A 128 3.50 17.09 3.65
C LEU A 128 3.44 16.57 5.08
N LEU A 129 2.25 16.15 5.54
CA LEU A 129 2.01 15.72 6.92
C LEU A 129 2.19 14.21 7.12
N ASN A 130 1.82 13.42 6.11
CA ASN A 130 2.02 11.98 6.07
C ASN A 130 2.49 11.52 4.68
N SER A 131 3.74 11.86 4.37
CA SER A 131 4.40 11.52 3.11
C SER A 131 4.49 10.01 2.82
N LYS A 132 4.19 9.16 3.80
CA LYS A 132 4.36 7.70 3.73
C LYS A 132 3.10 6.97 3.28
N SER A 133 1.95 7.61 3.40
CA SER A 133 0.66 7.05 3.00
C SER A 133 0.60 6.74 1.52
N ILE A 134 -0.03 5.63 1.18
CA ILE A 134 -0.24 5.23 -0.21
C ILE A 134 -1.53 5.87 -0.71
N ILE A 135 -1.44 6.71 -1.73
CA ILE A 135 -2.60 7.38 -2.34
C ILE A 135 -2.85 6.72 -3.69
N GLU A 136 -4.08 6.29 -3.94
CA GLU A 136 -4.55 5.93 -5.28
C GLU A 136 -5.88 6.61 -5.64
N SER A 137 -6.14 6.68 -6.95
CA SER A 137 -7.42 7.18 -7.45
C SER A 137 -8.42 6.04 -7.61
N HIS A 138 -9.69 6.31 -7.30
CA HIS A 138 -10.78 5.36 -7.49
C HIS A 138 -10.82 4.75 -8.90
N SER A 139 -10.69 5.56 -9.96
CA SER A 139 -10.74 5.08 -11.34
C SER A 139 -9.61 4.12 -11.74
N ARG A 140 -8.53 4.06 -10.95
CA ARG A 140 -7.38 3.17 -11.18
C ARG A 140 -7.43 1.90 -10.35
N ILE A 141 -8.17 1.91 -9.23
CA ILE A 141 -8.25 0.75 -8.33
C ILE A 141 -9.01 -0.43 -8.95
N ASP A 142 -9.73 -0.19 -10.04
CA ASP A 142 -10.38 -1.25 -10.83
C ASP A 142 -9.39 -2.05 -11.67
N ASP A 143 -8.22 -1.50 -11.99
CA ASP A 143 -7.14 -2.27 -12.56
C ASP A 143 -6.59 -3.23 -11.50
N ILE A 144 -6.66 -4.53 -11.82
CA ILE A 144 -6.26 -5.61 -10.92
C ILE A 144 -4.80 -5.43 -10.48
N SER A 145 -3.89 -5.08 -11.38
CA SER A 145 -2.47 -4.93 -11.06
C SER A 145 -2.24 -3.76 -10.10
N ILE A 146 -2.94 -2.64 -10.32
CA ILE A 146 -2.88 -1.48 -9.44
C ILE A 146 -3.47 -1.82 -8.06
N ARG A 147 -4.62 -2.51 -8.02
CA ARG A 147 -5.25 -2.98 -6.78
C ARG A 147 -4.33 -3.89 -5.97
N GLU A 148 -3.72 -4.88 -6.62
CA GLU A 148 -2.79 -5.81 -5.97
C GLU A 148 -1.59 -5.07 -5.35
N GLU A 149 -1.05 -4.08 -6.06
CA GLU A 149 0.08 -3.29 -5.58
C GLU A 149 -0.34 -2.37 -4.42
N PHE A 150 -1.49 -1.70 -4.54
CA PHE A 150 -2.05 -0.86 -3.49
C PHE A 150 -2.27 -1.65 -2.19
N LEU A 151 -3.00 -2.77 -2.27
CA LEU A 151 -3.29 -3.63 -1.12
C LEU A 151 -2.00 -4.12 -0.45
N ARG A 152 -1.03 -4.58 -1.26
CA ARG A 152 0.27 -5.05 -0.76
C ARG A 152 1.00 -3.98 0.05
N LYS A 153 1.02 -2.74 -0.43
CA LYS A 153 1.68 -1.63 0.27
C LYS A 153 0.95 -1.26 1.56
N ILE A 154 -0.37 -1.08 1.53
CA ILE A 154 -1.11 -0.66 2.74
C ILE A 154 -1.08 -1.73 3.85
N PHE A 155 -1.13 -3.02 3.50
CA PHE A 155 -1.05 -4.09 4.50
C PHE A 155 0.36 -4.22 5.08
N LEU A 156 1.40 -4.01 4.28
CA LEU A 156 2.77 -3.97 4.77
C LEU A 156 2.98 -2.78 5.71
N TRP A 157 2.44 -1.61 5.37
CA TRP A 157 2.49 -0.43 6.21
C TRP A 157 1.74 -0.57 7.52
N ALA A 158 0.50 -1.06 7.48
CA ALA A 158 -0.30 -1.32 8.68
C ALA A 158 0.43 -2.25 9.65
N ARG A 159 1.06 -3.29 9.11
CA ARG A 159 1.86 -4.22 9.90
C ARG A 159 3.10 -3.53 10.49
N PHE A 160 3.79 -2.66 9.74
CA PHE A 160 4.94 -1.92 10.28
C PHE A 160 4.52 -0.88 11.33
N ARG A 161 3.39 -0.19 11.14
CA ARG A 161 2.78 0.70 12.14
C ARG A 161 2.53 -0.02 13.46
N SER A 162 2.05 -1.28 13.43
CA SER A 162 1.91 -2.08 14.65
C SER A 162 3.24 -2.39 15.34
N VAL A 163 4.33 -2.55 14.58
CA VAL A 163 5.69 -2.72 15.14
C VAL A 163 6.13 -1.46 15.85
N GLN A 164 5.94 -0.29 15.22
CA GLN A 164 6.27 1.00 15.81
C GLN A 164 5.49 1.22 17.12
N LYS A 165 4.17 0.96 17.12
CA LYS A 165 3.34 1.06 18.32
C LYS A 165 3.77 0.11 19.44
N SER A 166 4.22 -1.10 19.09
CA SER A 166 4.71 -2.07 20.08
C SER A 166 6.05 -1.68 20.70
N ASN A 167 6.82 -0.81 20.03
CA ASN A 167 8.20 -0.44 20.38
C ASN A 167 9.05 -1.64 20.87
N SER A 168 8.94 -2.76 20.16
CA SER A 168 9.58 -4.03 20.55
C SER A 168 10.55 -4.51 19.47
N LEU A 169 11.76 -4.85 19.92
CA LEU A 169 12.80 -5.42 19.07
C LEU A 169 12.33 -6.76 18.47
N ASP A 170 11.64 -7.60 19.26
CA ASP A 170 11.15 -8.89 18.79
C ASP A 170 10.07 -8.71 17.71
N SER A 171 9.20 -7.72 17.87
CA SER A 171 8.20 -7.36 16.86
C SER A 171 8.87 -6.91 15.55
N LEU A 172 9.95 -6.14 15.63
CA LEU A 172 10.73 -5.72 14.46
C LEU A 172 11.43 -6.88 13.77
N LEU A 173 12.07 -7.77 14.53
CA LEU A 173 12.73 -8.97 13.98
C LEU A 173 11.72 -9.89 13.29
N ASN A 174 10.56 -10.13 13.92
CA ASN A 174 9.46 -10.90 13.34
C ASN A 174 8.87 -10.22 12.10
N PHE A 175 8.78 -8.89 12.10
CA PHE A 175 8.39 -8.12 10.92
C PHE A 175 9.35 -8.36 9.76
N HIS A 176 10.62 -8.12 10.02
CA HIS A 176 11.68 -8.19 9.02
C HIS A 176 11.79 -9.61 8.44
N GLN A 177 11.86 -10.63 9.28
CA GLN A 177 11.92 -12.03 8.86
C GLN A 177 10.75 -12.44 7.97
N GLY A 178 9.52 -12.06 8.32
CA GLY A 178 8.32 -12.40 7.55
C GLY A 178 8.15 -11.61 6.24
N ASN A 179 8.94 -10.57 6.01
CA ASN A 179 8.81 -9.69 4.84
C ASN A 179 10.04 -9.67 3.94
N LYS A 180 11.09 -10.46 4.22
CA LYS A 180 12.35 -10.45 3.46
C LYS A 180 12.16 -10.61 1.96
N LEU A 181 11.37 -11.61 1.55
CA LEU A 181 11.10 -11.85 0.12
C LEU A 181 10.33 -10.70 -0.51
N LEU A 182 9.36 -10.12 0.21
CA LEU A 182 8.57 -9.01 -0.30
C LEU A 182 9.44 -7.76 -0.51
N ILE A 183 10.31 -7.44 0.46
CA ILE A 183 11.24 -6.31 0.35
C ILE A 183 12.27 -6.56 -0.76
N PHE A 184 12.80 -7.78 -0.88
CA PHE A 184 13.72 -8.12 -1.99
C PHE A 184 13.05 -7.95 -3.36
N ALA A 185 11.75 -8.25 -3.47
CA ALA A 185 10.99 -8.03 -4.71
C ALA A 185 10.99 -6.54 -5.13
N TYR A 186 10.98 -5.60 -4.18
CA TYR A 186 11.14 -4.16 -4.45
C TYR A 186 12.59 -3.75 -4.76
N GLY A 187 13.58 -4.52 -4.30
CA GLY A 187 14.99 -4.28 -4.61
C GLY A 187 15.94 -4.98 -3.64
N SER A 188 17.00 -5.60 -4.19
CA SER A 188 18.04 -6.27 -3.39
C SER A 188 18.75 -5.30 -2.44
N LYS A 189 19.07 -4.10 -2.93
CA LYS A 189 19.67 -3.02 -2.14
C LYS A 189 18.89 -2.72 -0.86
N TYR A 190 17.56 -2.67 -0.92
CA TYR A 190 16.73 -2.34 0.24
C TYR A 190 16.79 -3.42 1.32
N ILE A 191 16.77 -4.70 0.92
CA ILE A 191 16.86 -5.78 1.91
C ILE A 191 18.26 -5.89 2.50
N GLU A 192 19.32 -5.60 1.74
CA GLU A 192 20.70 -5.55 2.23
C GLU A 192 20.86 -4.47 3.29
N GLU A 193 20.47 -3.23 2.98
CA GLU A 193 20.52 -2.11 3.93
C GLU A 193 19.69 -2.38 5.19
N LEU A 194 18.53 -3.04 5.05
CA LEU A 194 17.70 -3.43 6.19
C LEU A 194 18.29 -4.59 7.00
N ASN A 195 18.97 -5.56 6.37
CA ASN A 195 19.67 -6.62 7.10
C ASN A 195 20.81 -6.02 7.96
N ASP A 196 21.57 -5.08 7.42
CA ASP A 196 22.64 -4.38 8.14
C ASP A 196 22.10 -3.56 9.32
N LEU A 197 20.95 -2.91 9.12
CA LEU A 197 20.29 -2.19 10.19
C LEU A 197 19.81 -3.12 11.31
N ILE A 198 19.32 -4.31 10.95
CA ILE A 198 18.87 -5.33 11.90
C ILE A 198 20.04 -5.98 12.64
N SER A 199 21.18 -6.22 11.98
CA SER A 199 22.34 -6.85 12.62
C SER A 199 22.96 -6.01 13.75
N THR A 200 22.78 -4.68 13.68
CA THR A 200 23.23 -3.71 14.69
C THR A 200 22.12 -3.28 15.65
N SER A 201 20.95 -3.90 15.57
CA SER A 201 19.79 -3.54 16.40
C SER A 201 19.87 -4.13 17.81
N SER A 202 19.48 -3.33 18.79
CA SER A 202 19.46 -3.68 20.20
C SER A 202 18.34 -2.92 20.91
N ARG A 203 18.05 -3.26 22.17
CA ARG A 203 17.06 -2.50 22.96
C ARG A 203 17.48 -1.04 23.17
N GLY A 204 18.79 -0.76 23.31
CA GLY A 204 19.30 0.58 23.60
C GLY A 204 19.25 1.57 22.43
N ASN A 205 19.06 1.11 21.20
CA ASN A 205 19.01 1.95 20.00
C ASN A 205 17.72 1.76 19.18
N LEU A 206 16.70 1.10 19.76
CA LEU A 206 15.50 0.66 19.02
C LEU A 206 14.76 1.80 18.33
N GLU A 207 14.55 2.94 18.99
CA GLU A 207 13.86 4.08 18.35
C GLU A 207 14.58 4.57 17.09
N LYS A 208 15.91 4.69 17.14
CA LYS A 208 16.72 5.08 15.99
C LYS A 208 16.65 4.03 14.88
N VAL A 209 16.69 2.75 15.26
CA VAL A 209 16.54 1.63 14.32
C VAL A 209 15.18 1.67 13.65
N LEU A 210 14.08 1.87 14.39
CA LEU A 210 12.72 1.94 13.85
C LEU A 210 12.57 3.11 12.87
N ARG A 211 13.07 4.30 13.20
CA ARG A 211 13.05 5.46 12.29
C ARG A 211 13.82 5.18 11.00
N ASN A 212 15.02 4.62 11.10
CA ASN A 212 15.83 4.28 9.93
C ASN A 212 15.17 3.17 9.09
N TYR A 213 14.60 2.16 9.75
CA TYR A 213 13.92 1.05 9.09
C TYR A 213 12.71 1.57 8.30
N GLU A 214 11.92 2.45 8.90
CA GLU A 214 10.79 3.11 8.28
C GLU A 214 11.19 3.86 7.00
N LEU A 215 12.25 4.68 7.07
CA LEU A 215 12.74 5.43 5.91
C LEU A 215 13.16 4.51 4.76
N LYS A 216 13.85 3.40 5.07
CA LYS A 216 14.27 2.42 4.06
C LYS A 216 13.10 1.62 3.50
N LEU A 217 12.15 1.25 4.34
CA LEU A 217 10.92 0.58 3.91
C LEU A 217 10.10 1.49 2.99
N TYR A 218 10.01 2.79 3.30
CA TYR A 218 9.37 3.76 2.44
C TYR A 218 10.05 3.91 1.08
N GLN A 219 11.39 3.94 1.04
CA GLN A 219 12.14 3.97 -0.22
C GLN A 219 11.88 2.71 -1.06
N ALA A 220 11.82 1.53 -0.42
CA ALA A 220 11.47 0.28 -1.10
C ALA A 220 10.07 0.35 -1.71
N LEU A 221 9.06 0.74 -0.92
CA LEU A 221 7.67 0.81 -1.37
C LEU A 221 7.38 1.95 -2.35
N SER A 222 8.28 2.93 -2.45
CA SER A 222 8.26 3.97 -3.48
C SER A 222 8.75 3.45 -4.84
N SER A 223 9.34 2.25 -4.88
CA SER A 223 9.78 1.60 -6.11
C SER A 223 8.69 0.64 -6.62
N GLU A 224 8.78 0.26 -7.90
CA GLU A 224 7.98 -0.84 -8.44
C GLU A 224 8.65 -2.18 -8.12
N ILE A 225 7.85 -3.24 -8.07
CA ILE A 225 8.38 -4.59 -7.94
C ILE A 225 9.21 -4.94 -9.17
N ASN A 226 10.44 -5.36 -8.93
CA ASN A 226 11.33 -5.79 -9.98
C ASN A 226 10.96 -7.21 -10.44
N VAL A 227 10.69 -7.35 -11.74
CA VAL A 227 10.34 -8.63 -12.38
C VAL A 227 11.45 -9.67 -12.18
N GLY A 228 12.72 -9.28 -12.40
CA GLY A 228 13.88 -10.17 -12.23
C GLY A 228 14.08 -10.66 -10.79
N ASN A 229 13.90 -9.78 -9.80
CA ASN A 229 13.95 -10.17 -8.39
C ASN A 229 12.82 -11.12 -8.04
N SER A 230 11.61 -10.87 -8.54
CA SER A 230 10.45 -11.74 -8.34
C SER A 230 10.67 -13.13 -8.95
N ILE A 231 11.19 -13.21 -10.17
CA ILE A 231 11.58 -14.47 -10.82
C ILE A 231 12.64 -15.20 -9.98
N SER A 232 13.64 -14.47 -9.48
CA SER A 232 14.71 -15.05 -8.65
C SER A 232 14.17 -15.64 -7.35
N ILE A 233 13.24 -14.96 -6.68
CA ILE A 233 12.52 -15.48 -5.50
C ILE A 233 11.77 -16.76 -5.87
N LEU A 234 10.97 -16.70 -6.94
CA LEU A 234 10.09 -17.78 -7.35
C LEU A 234 10.86 -19.04 -7.75
N LEU A 235 11.95 -18.90 -8.52
CA LEU A 235 12.84 -20.00 -8.88
C LEU A 235 13.52 -20.61 -7.64
N ASN A 236 14.00 -19.77 -6.72
CA ASN A 236 14.58 -20.26 -5.46
C ASN A 236 13.55 -21.04 -4.63
N CYS A 237 12.30 -20.58 -4.58
CA CYS A 237 11.22 -21.27 -3.88
C CYS A 237 10.82 -22.57 -4.60
N PHE A 238 10.76 -22.56 -5.93
CA PHE A 238 10.44 -23.72 -6.76
C PHE A 238 11.42 -24.88 -6.53
N ARG A 239 12.70 -24.61 -6.28
CA ARG A 239 13.72 -25.65 -5.97
C ARG A 239 13.38 -26.51 -4.76
N PHE A 240 12.62 -26.00 -3.78
CA PHE A 240 12.16 -26.79 -2.64
C PHE A 240 11.13 -27.84 -3.03
N PHE A 241 10.34 -27.56 -4.07
CA PHE A 241 9.20 -28.38 -4.48
C PHE A 241 9.52 -29.26 -5.68
N SER A 242 10.51 -28.90 -6.50
CA SER A 242 10.78 -29.52 -7.80
C SER A 242 10.96 -31.05 -7.77
N LYS A 243 11.36 -31.65 -6.65
CA LYS A 243 11.47 -33.11 -6.52
C LYS A 243 10.13 -33.82 -6.33
N TYR A 244 9.10 -33.09 -5.89
CA TYR A 244 7.76 -33.62 -5.58
C TYR A 244 6.73 -33.34 -6.68
N LEU A 245 7.08 -32.54 -7.68
CA LEU A 245 6.17 -32.13 -8.75
C LEU A 245 6.25 -33.06 -9.96
N LEU A 246 5.09 -33.30 -10.58
CA LEU A 246 5.01 -33.96 -11.88
C LEU A 246 5.70 -33.12 -12.96
N PRO A 247 6.23 -33.74 -14.04
CA PRO A 247 6.82 -32.99 -15.15
C PRO A 247 5.88 -31.90 -15.70
N THR A 248 4.60 -32.23 -15.86
CA THR A 248 3.57 -31.29 -16.34
C THR A 248 3.37 -30.08 -15.43
N GLU A 249 3.41 -30.26 -14.11
CA GLU A 249 3.31 -29.14 -13.16
C GLU A 249 4.52 -28.21 -13.23
N LYS A 250 5.72 -28.77 -13.46
CA LYS A 250 6.95 -27.98 -13.66
C LYS A 250 6.85 -27.16 -14.93
N ASP A 251 6.39 -27.76 -16.02
CA ASP A 251 6.26 -27.09 -17.32
C ASP A 251 5.26 -25.94 -17.24
N ILE A 252 4.10 -26.14 -16.59
CA ILE A 252 3.11 -25.07 -16.37
C ILE A 252 3.75 -23.91 -15.59
N PHE A 253 4.48 -24.20 -14.52
CA PHE A 253 5.12 -23.16 -13.71
C PHE A 253 6.18 -22.38 -14.47
N LEU A 254 7.05 -23.07 -15.21
CA LEU A 254 8.09 -22.44 -16.01
C LEU A 254 7.49 -21.59 -17.14
N LYS A 255 6.43 -22.06 -17.79
CA LYS A 255 5.70 -21.26 -18.78
C LYS A 255 5.06 -20.01 -18.17
N SER A 256 4.42 -20.12 -17.00
CA SER A 256 3.87 -18.96 -16.31
C SER A 256 4.94 -17.97 -15.84
N LEU A 257 6.17 -18.42 -15.57
CA LEU A 257 7.31 -17.54 -15.30
C LEU A 257 7.70 -16.73 -16.55
N GLU A 258 7.72 -17.35 -17.72
CA GLU A 258 7.98 -16.68 -18.99
C GLU A 258 6.88 -15.64 -19.31
N GLU A 259 5.61 -16.02 -19.12
CA GLU A 259 4.48 -15.10 -19.30
C GLU A 259 4.57 -13.89 -18.35
N TYR A 260 4.94 -14.11 -17.08
CA TYR A 260 5.18 -13.02 -16.13
C TYR A 260 6.37 -12.14 -16.54
N GLN A 261 7.48 -12.76 -17.01
CA GLN A 261 8.65 -12.01 -17.48
C GLN A 261 8.31 -11.08 -18.65
N LEU A 262 7.37 -11.49 -19.50
CA LEU A 262 6.86 -10.73 -20.64
C LEU A 262 5.71 -9.77 -20.27
N ASN A 263 5.37 -9.62 -18.99
CA ASN A 263 4.21 -8.86 -18.49
C ASN A 263 2.86 -9.32 -19.07
N GLN A 264 2.74 -10.58 -19.45
CA GLN A 264 1.52 -11.20 -19.99
C GLN A 264 0.66 -11.87 -18.91
N ALA A 265 1.22 -12.06 -17.71
CA ALA A 265 0.55 -12.61 -16.56
C ALA A 265 0.91 -11.82 -15.28
N PRO A 266 -0.01 -11.69 -14.31
CA PRO A 266 0.29 -11.05 -13.04
C PRO A 266 1.13 -11.96 -12.13
N LEU A 267 1.91 -11.36 -11.24
CA LEU A 267 2.72 -12.05 -10.24
C LEU A 267 1.89 -12.96 -9.31
N SER A 268 0.63 -12.61 -9.07
CA SER A 268 -0.27 -13.35 -8.18
C SER A 268 -0.53 -14.79 -8.61
N ILE A 269 -0.50 -15.10 -9.91
CA ILE A 269 -0.63 -16.47 -10.42
C ILE A 269 0.53 -17.34 -9.90
N LEU A 270 1.76 -16.86 -10.05
CA LEU A 270 2.97 -17.57 -9.60
C LEU A 270 3.01 -17.68 -8.07
N GLN A 271 2.61 -16.62 -7.37
CA GLN A 271 2.48 -16.64 -5.91
C GLN A 271 1.45 -17.67 -5.46
N TYR A 272 0.33 -17.81 -6.17
CA TYR A 272 -0.71 -18.79 -5.86
C TYR A 272 -0.20 -20.23 -6.04
N MET A 273 0.48 -20.53 -7.15
CA MET A 273 1.08 -21.85 -7.40
C MET A 273 2.05 -22.25 -6.28
N ILE A 274 3.00 -21.37 -5.95
CA ILE A 274 3.97 -21.62 -4.87
C ILE A 274 3.26 -21.73 -3.52
N SER A 275 2.26 -20.89 -3.24
CA SER A 275 1.48 -20.95 -2.00
C SER A 275 0.76 -22.29 -1.83
N SER A 276 0.21 -22.84 -2.91
CA SER A 276 -0.42 -24.17 -2.91
C SER A 276 0.58 -25.23 -2.45
N TRP A 277 1.79 -25.23 -3.03
CA TRP A 277 2.85 -26.16 -2.63
C TRP A 277 3.37 -25.93 -1.20
N ILE A 278 3.51 -24.67 -0.76
CA ILE A 278 3.89 -24.36 0.63
C ILE A 278 2.91 -25.00 1.61
N ASN A 279 1.61 -24.95 1.31
CA ASN A 279 0.58 -25.55 2.15
C ASN A 279 0.58 -27.08 2.08
N ASN A 280 0.70 -27.67 0.89
CA ASN A 280 0.69 -29.12 0.71
C ASN A 280 1.91 -29.80 1.35
N TYR A 281 3.09 -29.18 1.23
CA TYR A 281 4.36 -29.74 1.73
C TYR A 281 4.81 -29.14 3.08
N GLN A 282 3.97 -28.31 3.71
CA GLN A 282 4.18 -27.75 5.06
C GLN A 282 5.55 -27.06 5.27
N VAL A 283 6.01 -26.28 4.28
CA VAL A 283 7.31 -25.58 4.36
C VAL A 283 7.19 -24.33 5.26
N SER A 284 7.44 -24.53 6.55
CA SER A 284 7.11 -23.58 7.63
C SER A 284 7.74 -22.19 7.48
N HIS A 285 8.99 -22.09 7.02
CA HIS A 285 9.68 -20.81 6.87
C HIS A 285 9.12 -19.98 5.71
N LEU A 286 8.69 -20.60 4.61
CA LEU A 286 8.04 -19.91 3.48
C LEU A 286 6.60 -19.52 3.81
N LYS A 287 5.90 -20.30 4.63
CA LYS A 287 4.53 -19.99 5.09
C LYS A 287 4.44 -18.67 5.87
N LYS A 288 5.54 -18.24 6.49
CA LYS A 288 5.64 -16.95 7.20
C LYS A 288 5.91 -15.76 6.26
N GLN A 289 6.30 -16.00 5.01
CA GLN A 289 6.66 -14.94 4.06
C GLN A 289 5.42 -14.26 3.48
N ARG A 290 5.31 -12.95 3.69
CA ARG A 290 4.23 -12.12 3.15
C ARG A 290 4.30 -11.92 1.64
N PHE A 291 5.40 -12.29 0.99
CA PHE A 291 5.44 -12.35 -0.47
C PHE A 291 4.37 -13.29 -1.06
N PHE A 292 4.01 -14.38 -0.38
CA PHE A 292 3.01 -15.34 -0.86
C PHE A 292 1.59 -15.08 -0.35
N ASN A 293 1.46 -14.25 0.69
CA ASN A 293 0.17 -13.87 1.25
C ASN A 293 0.24 -12.42 1.80
N PRO A 294 0.38 -11.43 0.90
CA PRO A 294 0.64 -10.03 1.27
C PRO A 294 -0.58 -9.36 1.90
N TYR A 295 -1.77 -9.77 1.50
CA TYR A 295 -3.07 -9.28 1.96
C TYR A 295 -4.09 -10.44 1.92
N PRO A 296 -5.26 -10.32 2.59
CA PRO A 296 -6.35 -11.30 2.51
C PRO A 296 -6.83 -11.49 1.08
N ARG A 297 -6.91 -12.76 0.62
CA ARG A 297 -7.27 -13.08 -0.79
C ARG A 297 -8.69 -12.70 -1.14
N GLU A 298 -9.55 -12.66 -0.13
CA GLU A 298 -10.95 -12.27 -0.21
C GLU A 298 -11.11 -10.85 -0.77
N LEU A 299 -10.09 -9.99 -0.62
CA LEU A 299 -10.05 -8.65 -1.23
C LEU A 299 -9.86 -8.66 -2.76
N MET A 300 -9.40 -9.78 -3.32
CA MET A 300 -9.23 -9.98 -4.78
C MET A 300 -10.40 -10.74 -5.40
N GLU A 301 -11.07 -11.60 -4.64
CA GLU A 301 -12.25 -12.35 -5.07
C GLU A 301 -13.48 -11.46 -5.30
N VAL A 302 -13.39 -10.19 -4.90
CA VAL A 302 -14.38 -9.17 -5.23
C VAL A 302 -14.23 -8.74 -6.71
N LYS A 303 -14.60 -9.65 -7.61
CA LYS A 303 -14.86 -9.36 -9.02
C LYS A 303 -16.18 -8.60 -9.13
N SER A 304 -16.21 -7.39 -9.69
CA SER A 304 -16.27 -7.15 -11.15
C SER A 304 -17.47 -7.83 -11.82
N SER A 305 -18.66 -7.76 -11.21
CA SER A 305 -19.94 -8.12 -11.84
C SER A 305 -20.97 -6.98 -11.83
N GLU A 306 -20.59 -5.76 -11.44
CA GLU A 306 -21.49 -4.57 -11.46
C GLU A 306 -20.99 -3.46 -12.39
N LEU A 307 -19.82 -3.63 -13.00
CA LEU A 307 -19.32 -2.74 -14.04
C LEU A 307 -19.39 -3.45 -15.39
N VAL A 308 -20.50 -3.14 -16.09
CA VAL A 308 -20.70 -3.10 -17.55
C VAL A 308 -21.60 -4.21 -18.16
N LEU A 309 -22.74 -3.72 -18.69
CA LEU A 309 -23.77 -4.28 -19.60
C LEU A 309 -24.97 -4.97 -18.91
N GLN A 310 -26.24 -4.62 -19.12
CA GLN A 310 -26.99 -4.09 -20.29
C GLN A 310 -28.25 -3.36 -19.72
N ILE A 311 -28.87 -2.30 -20.25
CA ILE A 311 -29.13 -1.75 -21.61
C ILE A 311 -29.19 -0.23 -21.47
#